data_AF-A0A1D9PXN9-F1
#
_entry.id   AF-A0A1D9PXN9-F1
#
_cell.length_a   1.000
_cell.length_b   1.000
_cell.length_c   1.000
_cell.angle_alpha   90.00
_cell.angle_beta   90.00
_cell.angle_gamma   90.00
#
_symmetry.space_group_name_H-M   'P 1'
#
loop_
_entity.id
_entity.type
_entity.pdbx_description
1 polymer ?
#
loop_
_entity_poly.entity_id
_entity_poly.type
_entity_poly.pdbx_seq_one_letter_code
_entity_poly.pdbx_strand_id
1 'polypeptide(L)'
;MSMVNVKYFPCHAFNQDGSSSPNETIGAYFGYACYLQVEARSSFYGLRSAGDVYFTWDDIKNSSRNLMVYSSNVLDLDLLNWFNTIQVSVSSRFTTLADRTTTANAAVCGRDVTHAFQSSDDKKIAQCFEQIIKVGSVDTKSVGCIASKVVLYVSLAFILAIVFVKFILALIFQWFIASKYAASKTSQSSDPKKRQQQIEEWSDGIYRAPPRMAGDIGSSAAGSGSERTSKRANVFLPTTSRFSNPYAAVDRSSRIERPQPTTMASQASTVQFIPPNPIFRNQNSSRNSLLRTDEWEPYGFPLAHAILLVTAYSKGELGIRTTLDSIATTDYPNSHKTILVICDGIIKGEGEPRTTPDVVLGIMKDFVTSVEEVPAFSYVAVEKGSKRYNIAKVYAGFYNYNADSTINTNKQLRVPMVCIVKCSTPEESTHRKPGNRGKRDSQIILMSFLQKVMFDERITELKFEIFNGF
;
A
#
# COMPACT_ATOMS: atom_id res chain seq x y z
N MET A 1 -61.40 41.31 37.55
CA MET A 1 -61.52 40.93 36.13
C MET A 1 -60.85 39.58 35.97
N SER A 2 -61.64 38.50 36.08
CA SER A 2 -61.12 37.13 35.98
C SER A 2 -60.59 36.92 34.57
N MET A 3 -59.27 36.79 34.41
CA MET A 3 -58.68 36.37 33.14
C MET A 3 -59.18 34.96 32.84
N VAL A 4 -60.13 34.85 31.91
CA VAL A 4 -60.50 33.55 31.34
C VAL A 4 -59.29 33.08 30.54
N ASN A 5 -58.53 32.14 31.10
CA ASN A 5 -57.44 31.48 30.39
C ASN A 5 -58.07 30.61 29.29
N VAL A 6 -58.08 31.13 28.06
CA VAL A 6 -58.52 30.39 26.86
C VAL A 6 -57.50 29.28 26.59
N LYS A 7 -57.94 28.02 26.53
CA LYS A 7 -57.11 26.86 26.24
C LYS A 7 -57.53 26.26 24.91
N TYR A 8 -56.59 26.10 23.99
CA TYR A 8 -56.85 25.52 22.67
C TYR A 8 -56.74 23.99 22.66
N PHE A 9 -55.80 23.42 23.43
CA PHE A 9 -55.65 21.97 23.64
C PHE A 9 -55.91 21.54 25.10
N PRO A 10 -56.27 20.27 25.33
CA PRO A 10 -56.37 19.70 26.67
C PRO A 10 -55.02 19.70 27.38
N CYS A 11 -55.05 20.02 28.67
CA CYS A 11 -53.85 20.04 29.53
C CYS A 11 -53.54 18.65 30.10
N HIS A 12 -53.31 17.67 29.22
CA HIS A 12 -52.97 16.29 29.59
C HIS A 12 -51.67 15.86 28.93
N ALA A 13 -50.89 15.04 29.64
CA ALA A 13 -49.70 14.41 29.09
C ALA A 13 -50.11 13.31 28.09
N PHE A 14 -49.37 13.21 27.00
CA PHE A 14 -49.50 12.14 26.01
C PHE A 14 -48.10 11.76 25.49
N ASN A 15 -47.95 10.54 25.02
CA ASN A 15 -46.74 10.03 24.42
C ASN A 15 -46.54 10.62 23.01
N GLN A 16 -45.34 11.14 22.75
CA GLN A 16 -45.00 11.78 21.46
C GLN A 16 -44.95 10.81 20.27
N ASP A 17 -44.94 9.50 20.54
CA ASP A 17 -45.01 8.44 19.54
C ASP A 17 -46.40 8.30 18.89
N GLY A 18 -47.43 8.96 19.45
CA GLY A 18 -48.82 8.90 18.98
C GLY A 18 -49.59 7.67 19.49
N SER A 19 -49.05 6.91 20.44
CA SER A 19 -49.68 5.69 20.97
C SER A 19 -50.78 5.94 22.00
N SER A 20 -50.81 7.12 22.61
CA SER A 20 -51.73 7.45 23.71
C SER A 20 -52.67 8.60 23.36
N SER A 21 -53.91 8.53 23.82
CA SER A 21 -54.85 9.65 23.82
C SER A 21 -54.84 10.40 25.17
N PRO A 22 -55.22 11.69 25.20
CA PRO A 22 -55.42 12.45 26.42
C PRO A 22 -56.44 11.75 27.34
N ASN A 23 -56.05 11.49 28.60
CA ASN A 23 -56.96 10.92 29.59
C ASN A 23 -57.80 12.02 30.26
N GLU A 24 -59.08 12.13 29.87
CA GLU A 24 -60.01 13.17 30.33
C GLU A 24 -60.66 12.87 31.70
N THR A 25 -60.31 11.76 32.36
CA THR A 25 -60.93 11.36 33.64
C THR A 25 -60.54 12.23 34.83
N ILE A 26 -59.42 12.96 34.75
CA ILE A 26 -58.95 13.87 35.80
C ILE A 26 -59.40 15.29 35.44
N GLY A 27 -60.22 15.90 36.30
CA GLY A 27 -60.86 17.20 36.06
C GLY A 27 -59.88 18.34 35.76
N ALA A 28 -60.37 19.35 35.03
CA ALA A 28 -59.57 20.48 34.57
C ALA A 28 -59.00 21.33 35.72
N TYR A 29 -57.69 21.54 35.71
CA TYR A 29 -57.03 22.50 36.61
C TYR A 29 -57.22 23.93 36.09
N PHE A 30 -57.71 24.82 36.97
CA PHE A 30 -58.02 26.22 36.67
C PHE A 30 -56.85 27.19 36.90
N GLY A 31 -55.63 26.71 37.12
CA GLY A 31 -54.45 27.57 37.32
C GLY A 31 -53.80 28.10 36.03
N TYR A 32 -52.70 28.84 36.18
CA TYR A 32 -51.86 29.35 35.09
C TYR A 32 -51.01 28.21 34.48
N ALA A 33 -51.20 27.98 33.18
CA ALA A 33 -50.57 26.93 32.37
C ALA A 33 -51.01 25.48 32.72
N CYS A 34 -50.79 24.55 31.78
CA CYS A 34 -51.21 23.14 31.84
C CYS A 34 -50.51 22.28 32.92
N TYR A 35 -49.78 22.89 33.86
CA TYR A 35 -49.12 22.18 34.96
C TYR A 35 -50.06 22.13 36.17
N LEU A 36 -50.63 20.96 36.43
CA LEU A 36 -51.66 20.73 37.46
C LEU A 36 -51.11 20.84 38.90
N GLN A 37 -49.80 20.72 39.10
CA GLN A 37 -49.12 20.67 40.41
C GLN A 37 -47.81 21.48 40.41
N VAL A 38 -47.39 21.94 41.59
CA VAL A 38 -46.14 22.72 41.76
C VAL A 38 -44.92 21.85 41.45
N GLU A 39 -44.95 20.58 41.87
CA GLU A 39 -43.93 19.57 41.64
C GLU A 39 -43.74 19.25 40.16
N ALA A 40 -44.83 19.22 39.39
CA ALA A 40 -44.79 19.03 37.95
C ALA A 40 -44.11 20.23 37.25
N ARG A 41 -44.35 21.45 37.74
CA ARG A 41 -43.75 22.67 37.20
C ARG A 41 -42.25 22.76 37.52
N SER A 42 -41.83 22.41 38.74
CA SER A 42 -40.40 22.35 39.09
C SER A 42 -39.66 21.27 38.30
N SER A 43 -40.31 20.12 38.08
CA SER A 43 -39.75 19.03 37.26
C SER A 43 -39.64 19.43 35.78
N PHE A 44 -40.61 20.17 35.25
CA PHE A 44 -40.56 20.71 33.88
C PHE A 44 -39.39 21.68 33.70
N TYR A 45 -39.18 22.62 34.63
CA TYR A 45 -38.04 23.54 34.55
C TYR A 45 -36.68 22.84 34.73
N GLY A 46 -36.66 21.65 35.34
CA GLY A 46 -35.48 20.80 35.44
C GLY A 46 -35.24 19.88 34.23
N LEU A 47 -36.18 19.81 33.28
CA LEU A 47 -36.09 18.91 32.13
C LEU A 47 -35.04 19.44 31.14
N ARG A 48 -34.03 18.63 30.82
CA ARG A 48 -33.04 18.95 29.78
C ARG A 48 -33.53 18.46 28.43
N SER A 49 -33.45 19.30 27.40
CA SER A 49 -33.76 18.89 26.03
C SER A 49 -32.78 17.81 25.56
N ALA A 50 -33.30 16.65 25.13
CA ALA A 50 -32.49 15.52 24.68
C ALA A 50 -32.05 15.66 23.21
N GLY A 51 -32.75 16.47 22.40
CA GLY A 51 -32.46 16.69 20.99
C GLY A 51 -33.72 16.91 20.15
N ASP A 52 -33.52 17.22 18.87
CA ASP A 52 -34.61 17.34 17.89
C ASP A 52 -35.01 15.97 17.34
N VAL A 53 -36.30 15.81 17.03
CA VAL A 53 -36.86 14.57 16.45
C VAL A 53 -36.86 14.64 14.93
N TYR A 54 -36.31 13.61 14.29
CA TYR A 54 -36.23 13.47 12.85
C TYR A 54 -37.03 12.26 12.36
N PHE A 55 -37.72 12.43 11.22
CA PHE A 55 -38.48 11.37 10.57
C PHE A 55 -37.93 11.09 9.18
N THR A 56 -37.82 9.82 8.82
CA THR A 56 -37.53 9.43 7.44
C THR A 56 -38.81 9.46 6.59
N TRP A 57 -38.66 9.53 5.26
CA TRP A 57 -39.82 9.44 4.36
C TRP A 57 -40.57 8.11 4.45
N ASP A 58 -39.90 7.05 4.90
CA ASP A 58 -40.52 5.75 5.11
C ASP A 58 -41.40 5.78 6.38
N ASP A 59 -40.95 6.47 7.43
CA ASP A 59 -41.74 6.69 8.65
C ASP A 59 -42.99 7.53 8.39
N ILE A 60 -42.87 8.56 7.53
CA ILE A 60 -43.97 9.48 7.19
C ILE A 60 -45.04 8.79 6.34
N LYS A 61 -44.64 7.83 5.49
CA LYS A 61 -45.58 7.05 4.66
C LYS A 61 -46.23 5.89 5.42
N ASN A 62 -45.67 5.50 6.57
CA ASN A 62 -46.22 4.43 7.38
C ASN A 62 -47.57 4.89 8.00
N SER A 63 -48.65 4.18 7.68
CA SER A 63 -50.04 4.59 7.99
C SER A 63 -50.43 4.53 9.48
N SER A 64 -49.48 4.30 10.38
CA SER A 64 -49.74 4.31 11.83
C SER A 64 -50.20 5.68 12.33
N ARG A 65 -49.66 6.77 11.76
CA ARG A 65 -49.95 8.16 12.14
C ARG A 65 -50.40 9.00 10.95
N ASN A 66 -51.24 10.00 11.22
CA ASN A 66 -51.73 10.93 10.21
C ASN A 66 -50.75 12.10 10.03
N LEU A 67 -49.61 11.82 9.39
CA LEU A 67 -48.53 12.80 9.26
C LEU A 67 -48.60 13.53 7.92
N MET A 68 -48.33 14.83 7.94
CA MET A 68 -48.13 15.65 6.74
C MET A 68 -46.81 16.42 6.86
N VAL A 69 -46.20 16.77 5.73
CA VAL A 69 -44.95 17.56 5.71
C VAL A 69 -45.21 18.94 5.14
N TYR A 70 -44.76 19.97 5.85
CA TYR A 70 -44.77 21.35 5.39
C TYR A 70 -43.45 22.04 5.74
N SER A 71 -42.75 22.59 4.73
CA SER A 71 -41.48 23.29 4.89
C SER A 71 -40.45 22.48 5.70
N SER A 72 -40.31 21.20 5.38
CA SER A 72 -39.43 20.24 6.10
C SER A 72 -39.80 19.97 7.56
N ASN A 73 -40.91 20.52 8.07
CA ASN A 73 -41.49 20.16 9.35
C ASN A 73 -42.53 19.04 9.18
N VAL A 74 -42.53 18.11 10.13
CA VAL A 74 -43.52 17.04 10.21
C VAL A 74 -44.62 17.47 11.16
N LEU A 75 -45.86 17.45 10.67
CA LEU A 75 -47.05 17.87 11.38
C LEU A 75 -47.98 16.67 11.57
N ASP A 76 -48.53 16.53 12.77
CA ASP A 76 -49.48 15.46 13.08
C ASP A 76 -50.92 15.99 13.05
N LEU A 77 -51.68 15.54 12.06
CA LEU A 77 -53.06 15.97 11.84
C LEU A 77 -54.03 15.39 12.87
N ASP A 78 -53.70 14.30 13.55
CA ASP A 78 -54.59 13.71 14.56
C ASP A 78 -54.72 14.63 15.79
N LEU A 79 -53.69 15.43 16.08
CA LEU A 79 -53.71 16.44 17.15
C LEU A 79 -54.81 17.50 16.93
N LEU A 80 -55.23 17.74 15.68
CA LEU A 80 -56.33 18.66 15.37
C LEU A 80 -57.69 18.18 15.92
N ASN A 81 -57.83 16.89 16.24
CA ASN A 81 -59.07 16.36 16.83
C ASN A 81 -59.22 16.74 18.31
N TRP A 82 -58.17 17.27 18.95
CA TRP A 82 -58.17 17.61 20.37
C TRP A 82 -58.51 19.09 20.65
N PHE A 83 -58.90 19.86 19.63
CA PHE A 83 -59.30 21.26 19.82
C PHE A 83 -60.62 21.39 20.58
N ASN A 84 -60.65 22.30 21.56
CA ASN A 84 -61.89 22.67 22.24
C ASN A 84 -62.69 23.67 21.40
N THR A 85 -63.70 23.18 20.70
CA THR A 85 -64.58 23.97 19.81
C THR A 85 -65.50 24.94 20.56
N ILE A 86 -65.65 24.81 21.88
CA ILE A 86 -66.48 25.69 22.71
C ILE A 86 -65.72 26.99 23.05
N GLN A 87 -64.40 26.92 23.17
CA GLN A 87 -63.55 28.05 23.57
C GLN A 87 -62.87 28.76 22.39
N VAL A 88 -62.67 28.07 21.27
CA VAL A 88 -61.94 28.59 20.11
C VAL A 88 -62.69 28.29 18.82
N SER A 89 -62.98 29.34 18.02
CA SER A 89 -63.54 29.19 16.68
C SER A 89 -62.43 28.92 15.67
N VAL A 90 -62.42 27.73 15.06
CA VAL A 90 -61.49 27.33 14.01
C VAL A 90 -62.19 27.25 12.64
N SER A 91 -61.43 27.36 11.55
CA SER A 91 -61.96 27.18 10.20
C SER A 91 -62.37 25.71 9.96
N SER A 92 -63.40 25.48 9.15
CA SER A 92 -63.85 24.13 8.75
C SER A 92 -62.76 23.29 8.11
N ARG A 93 -61.73 23.95 7.54
CA ARG A 93 -60.53 23.28 6.99
C ARG A 93 -59.77 22.45 8.01
N PHE A 94 -59.79 22.83 9.29
CA PHE A 94 -59.10 22.10 10.36
C PHE A 94 -59.76 20.73 10.56
N THR A 95 -61.08 20.70 10.66
CA THR A 95 -61.84 19.44 10.81
C THR A 95 -61.76 18.56 9.57
N THR A 96 -61.76 19.16 8.37
CA THR A 96 -61.64 18.41 7.10
C THR A 96 -60.27 17.75 6.93
N LEU A 97 -59.20 18.38 7.43
CA LEU A 97 -57.84 17.82 7.37
C LEU A 97 -57.55 16.85 8.50
N ALA A 98 -58.20 17.01 9.66
CA ALA A 98 -58.07 16.09 10.80
C ALA A 98 -58.77 14.74 10.55
N ASP A 99 -59.90 14.75 9.84
CA ASP A 99 -60.68 13.56 9.57
C ASP A 99 -60.05 12.69 8.47
N ARG A 100 -59.57 11.52 8.87
CA ARG A 100 -58.93 10.52 8.00
C ARG A 100 -59.86 9.98 6.90
N THR A 101 -61.18 10.09 7.05
CA THR A 101 -62.15 9.60 6.06
C THR A 101 -62.34 10.56 4.89
N THR A 102 -61.89 11.81 5.03
CA THR A 102 -62.08 12.84 4.02
C THR A 102 -61.02 12.76 2.90
N THR A 103 -61.43 13.01 1.66
CA THR A 103 -60.54 13.02 0.48
C THR A 103 -59.41 14.05 0.59
N ALA A 104 -59.64 15.16 1.31
CA ALA A 104 -58.63 16.17 1.59
C ALA A 104 -57.51 15.62 2.49
N ASN A 105 -57.83 14.82 3.51
CA ASN A 105 -56.83 14.19 4.37
C ASN A 105 -55.98 13.18 3.57
N ALA A 106 -56.63 12.32 2.79
CA ALA A 106 -55.94 11.36 1.93
C ALA A 106 -55.00 12.02 0.90
N ALA A 107 -55.29 13.26 0.50
CA ALA A 107 -54.44 14.03 -0.41
C ALA A 107 -53.17 14.60 0.26
N VAL A 108 -53.19 14.83 1.58
CA VAL A 108 -52.09 15.45 2.33
C VAL A 108 -51.28 14.45 3.16
N CYS A 109 -51.90 13.36 3.59
CA CYS A 109 -51.27 12.35 4.44
C CYS A 109 -50.08 11.69 3.73
N GLY A 110 -48.95 11.58 4.43
CA GLY A 110 -47.71 10.95 3.97
C GLY A 110 -47.00 11.71 2.84
N ARG A 111 -47.36 12.97 2.58
CA ARG A 111 -46.86 13.76 1.45
C ARG A 111 -46.33 15.12 1.89
N ASP A 112 -45.47 15.68 1.04
CA ASP A 112 -45.05 17.08 1.13
C ASP A 112 -46.13 17.98 0.51
N VAL A 113 -46.73 18.83 1.34
CA VAL A 113 -47.77 19.77 0.91
C VAL A 113 -47.24 21.20 0.75
N THR A 114 -45.93 21.42 0.89
CA THR A 114 -45.31 22.75 0.83
C THR A 114 -45.69 23.51 -0.44
N HIS A 115 -45.74 22.80 -1.57
CA HIS A 115 -46.17 23.39 -2.84
C HIS A 115 -47.69 23.57 -2.94
N ALA A 116 -48.47 22.64 -2.39
CA ALA A 116 -49.93 22.71 -2.44
C ALA A 116 -50.50 23.85 -1.57
N PHE A 117 -49.81 24.21 -0.48
CA PHE A 117 -50.23 25.25 0.48
C PHE A 117 -49.58 26.62 0.18
N GLN A 118 -49.37 26.96 -1.10
CA GLN A 118 -48.83 28.26 -1.52
C GLN A 118 -49.85 29.39 -1.53
N SER A 119 -51.16 29.08 -1.53
CA SER A 119 -52.21 30.10 -1.48
C SER A 119 -52.09 30.95 -0.21
N SER A 120 -52.52 32.22 -0.25
CA SER A 120 -52.36 33.14 0.88
C SER A 120 -53.04 32.65 2.16
N ASP A 121 -54.18 31.97 2.02
CA ASP A 121 -54.97 31.48 3.14
C ASP A 121 -54.45 30.14 3.64
N ASP A 122 -54.10 29.22 2.73
CA ASP A 122 -53.49 27.94 3.12
C ASP A 122 -52.12 28.15 3.76
N LYS A 123 -51.34 29.15 3.33
CA LYS A 123 -50.06 29.49 3.94
C LYS A 123 -50.22 29.95 5.39
N LYS A 124 -51.22 30.78 5.70
CA LYS A 124 -51.52 31.19 7.09
C LYS A 124 -51.92 30.00 7.95
N ILE A 125 -52.72 29.09 7.39
CA ILE A 125 -53.14 27.86 8.08
C ILE A 125 -51.94 26.94 8.33
N ALA A 126 -51.06 26.75 7.34
CA ALA A 126 -49.87 25.92 7.47
C ALA A 126 -48.85 26.49 8.48
N GLN A 127 -48.65 27.82 8.50
CA GLN A 127 -47.83 28.48 9.52
C GLN A 127 -48.42 28.32 10.92
N CYS A 128 -49.76 28.34 11.05
CA CYS A 128 -50.44 28.05 12.30
C CYS A 128 -50.19 26.58 12.73
N PHE A 129 -50.33 25.64 11.80
CA PHE A 129 -50.05 24.22 12.06
C PHE A 129 -48.61 23.95 12.49
N GLU A 130 -47.63 24.62 11.87
CA GLU A 130 -46.23 24.53 12.26
C GLU A 130 -46.00 24.93 13.73
N GLN A 131 -46.78 25.86 14.27
CA GLN A 131 -46.66 26.28 15.66
C GLN A 131 -47.37 25.36 16.66
N ILE A 132 -48.47 24.71 16.23
CA ILE A 132 -49.38 24.03 17.17
C ILE A 132 -49.34 22.50 17.09
N ILE A 133 -49.02 21.90 15.94
CA ILE A 133 -49.02 20.44 15.72
C ILE A 133 -47.70 19.88 15.16
N LYS A 134 -46.60 20.65 15.26
CA LYS A 134 -45.28 20.16 14.85
C LYS A 134 -44.76 19.10 15.80
N VAL A 135 -44.39 17.95 15.25
CA VAL A 135 -43.85 16.80 15.99
C VAL A 135 -42.37 16.52 15.67
N GLY A 136 -41.85 17.06 14.58
CA GLY A 136 -40.44 16.91 14.22
C GLY A 136 -40.08 17.54 12.88
N SER A 137 -38.97 17.10 12.31
CA SER A 137 -38.49 17.52 10.99
C SER A 137 -38.10 16.33 10.12
N VAL A 138 -38.08 16.51 8.81
CA VAL A 138 -37.72 15.44 7.87
C VAL A 138 -36.21 15.28 7.82
N ASP A 139 -35.72 14.04 7.97
CA ASP A 139 -34.31 13.70 7.76
C ASP A 139 -33.95 13.90 6.27
N THR A 140 -33.12 14.91 6.02
CA THR A 140 -32.62 15.21 4.68
C THR A 140 -31.12 14.95 4.63
N LYS A 141 -30.69 14.11 3.69
CA LYS A 141 -29.26 13.88 3.46
C LYS A 141 -28.62 15.20 3.02
N SER A 142 -27.64 15.68 3.79
CA SER A 142 -26.92 16.89 3.44
C SER A 142 -26.21 16.74 2.09
N VAL A 143 -26.04 17.86 1.37
CA VAL A 143 -25.31 17.90 0.10
C VAL A 143 -23.89 17.34 0.26
N GLY A 144 -23.27 17.55 1.42
CA GLY A 144 -21.96 16.98 1.78
C GLY A 144 -21.98 15.45 1.87
N CYS A 145 -23.03 14.85 2.43
CA CYS A 145 -23.17 13.39 2.51
C CYS A 145 -23.33 12.78 1.11
N ILE A 146 -24.09 13.42 0.23
CA ILE A 146 -24.29 12.98 -1.16
C ILE A 146 -22.97 13.08 -1.94
N ALA A 147 -22.29 14.22 -1.85
CA ALA A 147 -21.00 14.43 -2.51
C ALA A 147 -19.94 13.41 -2.04
N SER A 148 -19.86 13.15 -0.74
CA SER A 148 -18.95 12.16 -0.17
C SER A 148 -19.22 10.75 -0.70
N LYS A 149 -20.49 10.33 -0.77
CA LYS A 149 -20.85 9.01 -1.32
C LYS A 149 -20.49 8.88 -2.79
N VAL A 150 -20.71 9.93 -3.59
CA VAL A 150 -20.35 9.93 -5.02
C VAL A 150 -18.83 9.78 -5.18
N VAL A 151 -18.04 10.58 -4.46
CA VAL A 151 -16.57 10.50 -4.51
C VAL A 151 -16.08 9.10 -4.08
N LEU A 152 -16.66 8.55 -3.02
CA LEU A 152 -16.33 7.22 -2.51
C LEU A 152 -16.58 6.15 -3.58
N TYR A 153 -17.77 6.10 -4.18
CA TYR A 153 -18.09 5.10 -5.20
C TYR A 153 -17.25 5.26 -6.47
N VAL A 154 -17.00 6.49 -6.92
CA VAL A 154 -16.12 6.75 -8.08
C VAL A 154 -14.70 6.26 -7.81
N SER A 155 -14.16 6.52 -6.61
CA SER A 155 -12.82 6.05 -6.22
C SER A 155 -12.73 4.53 -6.12
N LEU A 156 -13.76 3.88 -5.57
CA LEU A 156 -13.84 2.42 -5.45
C LEU A 156 -13.85 1.76 -6.84
N ALA A 157 -14.68 2.29 -7.75
CA ALA A 157 -14.76 1.79 -9.12
C ALA A 157 -13.41 1.91 -9.86
N PHE A 158 -12.70 3.03 -9.67
CA PHE A 158 -11.39 3.25 -10.28
C PHE A 158 -10.33 2.26 -9.78
N ILE A 159 -10.27 2.01 -8.47
CA ILE A 159 -9.32 1.06 -7.88
C ILE A 159 -9.61 -0.36 -8.38
N LEU A 160 -10.87 -0.79 -8.35
CA LEU A 160 -11.27 -2.11 -8.82
C LEU A 160 -10.97 -2.29 -10.32
N ALA A 161 -11.17 -1.27 -11.15
CA ALA A 161 -10.83 -1.32 -12.57
C ALA A 161 -9.33 -1.54 -12.79
N ILE A 162 -8.45 -0.83 -12.07
CA ILE A 162 -6.99 -1.00 -12.22
C ILE A 162 -6.56 -2.41 -11.79
N VAL A 163 -7.11 -2.92 -10.69
CA VAL A 163 -6.81 -4.27 -10.20
C VAL A 163 -7.28 -5.31 -11.22
N PHE A 164 -8.47 -5.14 -11.77
CA PHE A 164 -9.03 -6.03 -12.78
C PHE A 164 -8.21 -6.06 -14.07
N VAL A 165 -7.78 -4.89 -14.56
CA VAL A 165 -6.89 -4.81 -15.74
C VAL A 165 -5.56 -5.52 -15.47
N LYS A 166 -4.95 -5.31 -14.29
CA LYS A 166 -3.71 -6.02 -13.92
C LYS A 166 -3.91 -7.54 -13.85
N PHE A 167 -5.05 -7.99 -13.34
CA PHE A 167 -5.39 -9.40 -13.27
C PHE A 167 -5.55 -10.01 -14.68
N ILE A 168 -6.29 -9.35 -15.58
CA ILE A 168 -6.41 -9.79 -16.98
C ILE A 168 -5.05 -9.82 -17.67
N LEU A 169 -4.23 -8.79 -17.50
CA LEU A 169 -2.88 -8.76 -18.07
C LEU A 169 -2.01 -9.91 -17.53
N ALA A 170 -2.16 -10.29 -16.26
CA ALA A 170 -1.47 -11.44 -15.68
C ALA A 170 -1.95 -12.77 -16.28
N LEU A 171 -3.27 -12.94 -16.49
CA LEU A 171 -3.81 -14.13 -17.15
C LEU A 171 -3.33 -14.24 -18.61
N ILE A 172 -3.36 -13.13 -19.35
CA ILE A 172 -2.85 -13.08 -20.72
C ILE A 172 -1.35 -13.40 -20.71
N PHE A 173 -0.60 -12.83 -19.76
CA PHE A 173 0.83 -13.11 -19.64
C PHE A 173 1.08 -14.60 -19.40
N GLN A 174 0.40 -15.20 -18.43
CA GLN A 174 0.58 -16.61 -18.06
C GLN A 174 0.21 -17.58 -19.19
N TRP A 175 -0.92 -17.35 -19.88
CA TRP A 175 -1.44 -18.31 -20.86
C TRP A 175 -0.88 -18.13 -22.28
N PHE A 176 -0.58 -16.90 -22.70
CA PHE A 176 -0.20 -16.62 -24.09
C PHE A 176 1.25 -16.15 -24.25
N ILE A 177 1.77 -15.38 -23.29
CA ILE A 177 3.05 -14.70 -23.44
C ILE A 177 4.19 -15.48 -22.78
N ALA A 178 3.95 -16.13 -21.65
CA ALA A 178 4.96 -16.81 -20.84
C ALA A 178 5.73 -17.86 -21.64
N SER A 179 5.06 -18.58 -22.56
CA SER A 179 5.71 -19.57 -23.43
C SER A 179 6.70 -18.98 -24.42
N LYS A 180 6.54 -17.71 -24.83
CA LYS A 180 7.47 -17.00 -25.73
C LYS A 180 8.67 -16.39 -25.01
N TYR A 181 8.54 -16.08 -23.72
CA TYR A 181 9.62 -15.53 -22.89
C TYR A 181 10.29 -16.58 -22.00
N ALA A 182 9.81 -17.83 -22.01
CA ALA A 182 10.49 -18.95 -21.37
C ALA A 182 11.78 -19.30 -22.15
N ALA A 183 12.85 -19.61 -21.41
CA ALA A 183 14.10 -20.05 -22.01
C ALA A 183 13.86 -21.31 -22.86
N SER A 184 14.30 -21.30 -24.13
CA SER A 184 14.06 -22.38 -25.10
C SER A 184 14.66 -23.73 -24.69
N LYS A 185 15.65 -23.71 -23.80
CA LYS A 185 16.17 -24.88 -23.08
C LYS A 185 16.48 -24.49 -21.64
N THR A 186 15.71 -25.03 -20.71
CA THR A 186 16.07 -25.04 -19.29
C THR A 186 16.75 -26.36 -18.97
N SER A 187 17.76 -26.35 -18.11
CA SER A 187 18.35 -27.57 -17.53
C SER A 187 17.42 -28.23 -16.49
N GLN A 188 16.31 -27.57 -16.16
CA GLN A 188 15.33 -28.07 -15.20
C GLN A 188 14.33 -29.02 -15.85
N SER A 189 14.04 -30.13 -15.16
CA SER A 189 13.08 -31.14 -15.62
C SER A 189 11.64 -30.57 -15.63
N SER A 190 10.81 -31.00 -16.60
CA SER A 190 9.38 -30.67 -16.67
C SER A 190 8.55 -31.42 -15.62
N ASP A 191 9.07 -32.51 -15.09
CA ASP A 191 8.40 -33.36 -14.11
C ASP A 191 8.51 -32.72 -12.71
N PRO A 192 7.40 -32.36 -12.05
CA PRO A 192 7.42 -31.60 -10.79
C PRO A 192 8.18 -32.32 -9.68
N LYS A 193 8.15 -33.66 -9.63
CA LYS A 193 8.85 -34.44 -8.61
C LYS A 193 10.37 -34.42 -8.83
N LYS A 194 10.82 -34.53 -10.08
CA LYS A 194 12.23 -34.40 -10.44
C LYS A 194 12.73 -32.98 -10.28
N ARG A 195 11.89 -31.98 -10.56
CA ARG A 195 12.21 -30.57 -10.31
C ARG A 195 12.39 -30.29 -8.82
N GLN A 196 11.51 -30.83 -7.98
CA GLN A 196 11.64 -30.73 -6.53
C GLN A 196 12.96 -31.38 -6.05
N GLN A 197 13.28 -32.57 -6.57
CA GLN A 197 14.55 -33.24 -6.30
C GLN A 197 15.77 -32.45 -6.80
N GLN A 198 15.69 -31.80 -7.96
CA GLN A 198 16.74 -30.91 -8.47
C GLN A 198 16.93 -29.68 -7.59
N ILE A 199 15.84 -29.15 -7.00
CA ILE A 199 15.88 -28.03 -6.05
C ILE A 199 16.48 -28.49 -4.72
N GLU A 200 16.13 -29.69 -4.23
CA GLU A 200 16.72 -30.31 -3.04
C GLU A 200 18.23 -30.61 -3.25
N GLU A 201 18.61 -31.14 -4.41
CA GLU A 201 20.03 -31.37 -4.75
C GLU A 201 20.81 -30.05 -4.91
N TRP A 202 20.14 -28.94 -5.28
CA TRP A 202 20.74 -27.60 -5.28
C TRP A 202 20.91 -27.03 -3.88
N SER A 203 19.99 -27.30 -2.95
CA SER A 203 20.17 -26.92 -1.55
C SER A 203 21.27 -27.73 -0.87
N ASP A 204 21.45 -29.00 -1.24
CA ASP A 204 22.47 -29.88 -0.67
C ASP A 204 23.89 -29.60 -1.19
N GLY A 205 24.03 -28.74 -2.21
CA GLY A 205 25.28 -28.54 -2.95
C GLY A 205 25.59 -27.07 -3.28
N ILE A 206 25.56 -26.17 -2.30
CA ILE A 206 25.81 -24.72 -2.46
C ILE A 206 27.19 -24.41 -3.10
N TYR A 207 28.17 -25.31 -2.98
CA TYR A 207 29.50 -25.16 -3.59
C TYR A 207 29.63 -25.76 -4.99
N ARG A 208 28.57 -26.33 -5.55
CA ARG A 208 28.56 -26.82 -6.94
C ARG A 208 28.40 -25.62 -7.86
N ALA A 209 29.31 -25.44 -8.81
CA ALA A 209 29.18 -24.38 -9.80
C ALA A 209 27.79 -24.47 -10.46
N PRO A 210 27.09 -23.33 -10.64
CA PRO A 210 25.73 -23.36 -11.16
C PRO A 210 25.72 -24.09 -12.51
N PRO A 211 24.73 -24.96 -12.77
CA PRO A 211 24.63 -25.65 -14.05
C PRO A 211 24.60 -24.60 -15.16
N ARG A 212 25.64 -24.59 -16.00
CA ARG A 212 25.75 -23.65 -17.12
C ARG A 212 24.54 -23.85 -18.02
N MET A 213 23.80 -22.78 -18.28
CA MET A 213 22.62 -22.85 -19.14
C MET A 213 23.02 -23.37 -20.52
N ALA A 214 22.34 -24.40 -21.00
CA ALA A 214 22.61 -24.99 -22.30
C ALA A 214 22.30 -23.96 -23.40
N GLY A 215 23.36 -23.38 -23.98
CA GLY A 215 23.25 -22.31 -24.98
C GLY A 215 24.47 -21.40 -25.08
N ASP A 216 25.39 -21.47 -24.10
CA ASP A 216 26.61 -20.68 -24.13
C ASP A 216 27.62 -21.21 -25.16
N ILE A 217 28.24 -20.30 -25.92
CA ILE A 217 29.16 -20.59 -27.03
C ILE A 217 30.45 -21.18 -26.43
N GLY A 218 30.49 -22.52 -26.30
CA GLY A 218 31.64 -23.24 -25.76
C GLY A 218 31.32 -24.57 -25.06
N SER A 219 30.06 -24.97 -24.91
CA SER A 219 29.70 -26.18 -24.16
C SER A 219 29.71 -27.46 -25.01
N SER A 220 30.87 -28.09 -25.15
CA SER A 220 30.98 -29.52 -25.49
C SER A 220 31.22 -30.33 -24.23
N ALA A 221 30.16 -30.68 -23.50
CA ALA A 221 30.22 -31.71 -22.47
C ALA A 221 29.93 -33.06 -23.11
N ALA A 222 30.98 -33.73 -23.54
CA ALA A 222 30.95 -35.15 -23.85
C ALA A 222 30.85 -35.95 -22.54
N GLY A 223 29.94 -36.93 -22.51
CA GLY A 223 29.95 -38.02 -21.54
C GLY A 223 28.68 -38.14 -20.70
N SER A 224 27.63 -38.74 -21.27
CA SER A 224 27.00 -39.97 -20.77
C SER A 224 25.66 -40.22 -21.48
N GLY A 225 25.54 -41.38 -22.13
CA GLY A 225 24.27 -42.08 -22.31
C GLY A 225 23.26 -41.57 -23.33
N SER A 226 23.35 -42.11 -24.56
CA SER A 226 22.23 -42.55 -25.38
C SER A 226 21.10 -41.54 -25.71
N GLU A 227 21.16 -40.93 -26.90
CA GLU A 227 20.03 -41.01 -27.84
C GLU A 227 20.50 -40.71 -29.27
N ARG A 228 20.22 -41.65 -30.16
CA ARG A 228 20.43 -41.55 -31.61
C ARG A 228 19.36 -40.63 -32.21
N THR A 229 19.70 -40.06 -33.37
CA THR A 229 18.80 -39.42 -34.37
C THR A 229 18.21 -38.07 -33.94
N SER A 230 18.31 -36.97 -34.70
CA SER A 230 18.23 -36.82 -36.15
C SER A 230 19.04 -35.62 -36.67
N LYS A 231 19.81 -35.85 -37.72
CA LYS A 231 20.37 -34.80 -38.57
C LYS A 231 19.29 -34.39 -39.59
N ARG A 232 18.62 -33.25 -39.39
CA ARG A 232 18.06 -32.43 -40.49
C ARG A 232 17.44 -31.13 -39.94
N ALA A 233 18.15 -30.03 -40.10
CA ALA A 233 17.55 -28.72 -40.29
C ALA A 233 18.60 -27.82 -40.96
N ASN A 234 18.27 -27.34 -42.15
CA ASN A 234 19.14 -26.54 -43.02
C ASN A 234 19.52 -25.21 -42.35
N VAL A 235 20.82 -24.93 -42.28
CA VAL A 235 21.35 -23.60 -41.97
C VAL A 235 21.50 -22.85 -43.29
N PHE A 236 20.59 -21.91 -43.58
CA PHE A 236 20.64 -21.07 -44.78
C PHE A 236 20.65 -19.58 -44.42
N LEU A 237 21.43 -19.16 -43.42
CA LEU A 237 21.80 -17.75 -43.21
C LEU A 237 23.18 -17.65 -42.51
N PRO A 238 24.13 -16.85 -43.02
CA PRO A 238 25.41 -16.62 -42.36
C PRO A 238 25.24 -15.64 -41.19
N THR A 239 25.73 -16.00 -40.01
CA THR A 239 25.78 -15.14 -38.83
C THR A 239 27.22 -14.65 -38.60
N THR A 240 27.63 -13.63 -39.34
CA THR A 240 28.85 -12.89 -39.02
C THR A 240 28.54 -11.39 -38.93
N SER A 241 28.65 -10.84 -37.72
CA SER A 241 28.63 -9.39 -37.49
C SER A 241 30.05 -8.82 -37.63
N ARG A 242 30.17 -7.59 -38.17
CA ARG A 242 31.41 -6.85 -38.45
C ARG A 242 32.21 -6.36 -37.22
N PHE A 243 32.06 -7.00 -36.06
CA PHE A 243 32.81 -6.65 -34.84
C PHE A 243 33.57 -7.84 -34.21
N SER A 244 33.83 -8.90 -34.97
CA SER A 244 34.66 -10.02 -34.52
C SER A 244 36.15 -9.68 -34.64
N ASN A 245 36.88 -9.78 -33.53
CA ASN A 245 38.31 -9.50 -33.41
C ASN A 245 39.15 -10.39 -34.37
N PRO A 246 40.01 -9.83 -35.25
CA PRO A 246 40.75 -10.60 -36.26
C PRO A 246 41.84 -11.54 -35.69
N TYR A 247 42.11 -11.49 -34.39
CA TYR A 247 43.05 -12.41 -33.72
C TYR A 247 42.41 -13.69 -33.17
N ALA A 248 41.08 -13.80 -33.14
CA ALA A 248 40.38 -14.98 -32.60
C ALA A 248 40.31 -16.18 -33.57
N ALA A 249 40.83 -16.04 -34.80
CA ALA A 249 40.75 -17.06 -35.85
C ALA A 249 42.01 -17.95 -35.97
N VAL A 250 43.07 -17.67 -35.19
CA VAL A 250 44.36 -18.38 -35.34
C VAL A 250 44.38 -19.75 -34.64
N ASP A 251 43.51 -20.00 -33.65
CA ASP A 251 43.50 -21.27 -32.90
C ASP A 251 42.55 -22.36 -33.44
N ARG A 252 42.04 -22.23 -34.67
CA ARG A 252 41.05 -23.18 -35.23
C ARG A 252 41.44 -23.92 -36.51
N SER A 253 42.69 -23.89 -36.94
CA SER A 253 43.12 -24.66 -38.12
C SER A 253 44.40 -25.46 -37.89
N SER A 254 44.27 -26.59 -37.22
CA SER A 254 45.24 -27.68 -37.33
C SER A 254 44.50 -28.99 -37.59
N ARG A 255 43.92 -29.13 -38.79
CA ARG A 255 43.80 -30.39 -39.53
C ARG A 255 43.06 -30.15 -40.86
N ILE A 256 43.69 -30.63 -41.93
CA ILE A 256 43.25 -30.77 -43.32
C ILE A 256 43.79 -29.67 -44.26
N GLU A 257 44.79 -30.09 -45.04
CA GLU A 257 45.49 -29.37 -46.10
C GLU A 257 44.60 -29.08 -47.32
N ARG A 258 44.73 -27.87 -47.88
CA ARG A 258 44.87 -27.56 -49.33
C ARG A 258 45.16 -26.05 -49.50
N PRO A 259 46.22 -25.64 -50.23
CA PRO A 259 46.64 -24.24 -50.29
C PRO A 259 45.85 -23.45 -51.35
N GLN A 260 45.49 -22.21 -51.01
CA GLN A 260 45.05 -21.17 -51.96
C GLN A 260 46.11 -20.05 -51.96
N PRO A 261 46.41 -19.43 -53.11
CA PRO A 261 47.67 -18.71 -53.33
C PRO A 261 47.68 -17.36 -52.61
N THR A 262 48.74 -17.09 -51.86
CA THR A 262 49.06 -15.78 -51.28
C THR A 262 49.99 -15.01 -52.21
N THR A 263 49.56 -13.81 -52.62
CA THR A 263 50.46 -12.80 -53.17
C THR A 263 51.01 -11.92 -52.03
N MET A 264 52.33 -11.71 -52.09
CA MET A 264 53.14 -10.68 -51.41
C MET A 264 53.62 -10.92 -49.96
N ALA A 265 54.86 -11.44 -49.93
CA ALA A 265 56.01 -11.16 -49.06
C ALA A 265 55.92 -10.06 -47.96
N SER A 266 56.39 -10.40 -46.76
CA SER A 266 57.51 -9.71 -46.09
C SER A 266 58.02 -10.47 -44.84
N GLN A 267 59.21 -11.05 -45.01
CA GLN A 267 60.38 -11.17 -44.10
C GLN A 267 60.21 -11.37 -42.58
N ALA A 268 60.73 -12.52 -42.12
CA ALA A 268 61.62 -12.81 -40.96
C ALA A 268 61.52 -11.94 -39.68
N SER A 269 61.60 -12.45 -38.44
CA SER A 269 62.60 -13.41 -37.91
C SER A 269 62.31 -13.82 -36.43
N THR A 270 62.58 -15.10 -36.12
CA THR A 270 63.31 -15.62 -34.92
C THR A 270 62.65 -15.76 -33.52
N VAL A 271 62.37 -17.03 -33.18
CA VAL A 271 62.66 -17.83 -31.94
C VAL A 271 61.98 -17.48 -30.59
N GLN A 272 61.31 -18.49 -29.99
CA GLN A 272 61.48 -18.83 -28.56
C GLN A 272 61.06 -20.28 -28.21
N PHE A 273 61.68 -20.78 -27.14
CA PHE A 273 61.96 -22.16 -26.75
C PHE A 273 60.77 -22.96 -26.20
N ILE A 274 60.82 -24.29 -26.38
CA ILE A 274 59.94 -25.29 -25.74
C ILE A 274 60.66 -25.84 -24.49
N PRO A 275 60.07 -25.80 -23.28
CA PRO A 275 60.45 -26.66 -22.17
C PRO A 275 59.46 -27.84 -21.99
N PRO A 276 59.89 -28.96 -21.36
CA PRO A 276 59.19 -30.24 -21.44
C PRO A 276 58.05 -30.38 -20.40
N ASN A 277 57.09 -31.24 -20.72
CA ASN A 277 55.97 -31.64 -19.86
C ASN A 277 56.42 -32.14 -18.47
N PRO A 278 55.81 -31.68 -17.37
CA PRO A 278 55.89 -32.39 -16.10
C PRO A 278 54.77 -33.43 -16.02
N ILE A 279 55.19 -34.69 -16.04
CA ILE A 279 54.49 -35.83 -15.47
C ILE A 279 54.47 -35.61 -13.96
N PHE A 280 53.37 -35.17 -13.36
CA PHE A 280 52.93 -35.55 -12.01
C PHE A 280 51.52 -35.04 -11.78
N ARG A 281 50.58 -35.98 -11.78
CA ARG A 281 49.20 -35.81 -11.36
C ARG A 281 49.22 -35.73 -9.83
N ASN A 282 49.10 -34.52 -9.28
CA ASN A 282 48.75 -34.36 -7.88
C ASN A 282 47.51 -33.46 -7.78
N GLN A 283 46.44 -34.07 -7.27
CA GLN A 283 45.27 -33.38 -6.76
C GLN A 283 45.73 -32.43 -5.66
N ASN A 284 45.68 -31.12 -5.92
CA ASN A 284 45.42 -30.12 -4.90
C ASN A 284 45.09 -28.80 -5.57
N SER A 285 43.79 -28.59 -5.80
CA SER A 285 43.25 -27.28 -6.16
C SER A 285 43.26 -26.38 -4.93
N SER A 286 44.42 -25.84 -4.56
CA SER A 286 44.52 -24.72 -3.62
C SER A 286 44.20 -23.42 -4.37
N ARG A 287 42.92 -23.24 -4.70
CA ARG A 287 42.32 -21.97 -5.15
C ARG A 287 40.89 -21.92 -4.65
N ASN A 288 40.76 -21.56 -3.37
CA ASN A 288 39.62 -20.89 -2.74
C ASN A 288 39.92 -20.81 -1.25
N SER A 289 40.83 -19.91 -0.88
CA SER A 289 41.02 -19.49 0.51
C SER A 289 40.23 -18.19 0.73
N LEU A 290 38.89 -18.28 0.69
CA LEU A 290 38.09 -17.46 1.60
C LEU A 290 37.89 -18.34 2.83
N LEU A 291 38.29 -17.79 3.98
CA LEU A 291 38.46 -18.47 5.26
C LEU A 291 37.29 -19.40 5.59
N ARG A 292 37.55 -20.70 5.68
CA ARG A 292 36.71 -21.61 6.47
C ARG A 292 36.78 -21.13 7.91
N THR A 293 35.76 -20.41 8.35
CA THR A 293 35.41 -20.38 9.76
C THR A 293 34.61 -21.66 10.00
N ASP A 294 34.85 -22.36 11.11
CA ASP A 294 34.12 -23.57 11.46
C ASP A 294 32.61 -23.22 11.52
N GLU A 295 31.88 -23.53 10.45
CA GLU A 295 30.49 -23.08 10.26
C GLU A 295 29.59 -23.79 11.27
N TRP A 296 28.93 -23.00 12.11
CA TRP A 296 27.82 -23.43 12.95
C TRP A 296 26.71 -23.97 12.05
N GLU A 297 26.50 -25.29 12.03
CA GLU A 297 25.49 -26.00 11.24
C GLU A 297 24.32 -26.50 12.12
N PRO A 298 23.46 -25.61 12.65
CA PRO A 298 22.41 -25.99 13.60
C PRO A 298 21.33 -26.91 12.99
N TYR A 299 21.23 -26.96 11.66
CA TYR A 299 20.22 -27.71 10.93
C TYR A 299 20.81 -28.79 9.99
N GLY A 300 22.11 -29.08 10.12
CA GLY A 300 22.79 -30.08 9.28
C GLY A 300 23.17 -29.59 7.88
N PHE A 301 23.14 -28.27 7.65
CA PHE A 301 23.65 -27.61 6.45
C PHE A 301 24.31 -26.28 6.81
N PRO A 302 25.30 -25.81 6.03
CA PRO A 302 25.96 -24.53 6.25
C PRO A 302 24.96 -23.38 6.03
N LEU A 303 24.92 -22.47 6.99
CA LEU A 303 23.92 -21.41 7.00
C LEU A 303 24.27 -20.33 5.97
N ALA A 304 23.33 -19.94 5.11
CA ALA A 304 23.58 -18.90 4.11
C ALA A 304 23.72 -17.51 4.76
N HIS A 305 24.59 -16.65 4.23
CA HIS A 305 24.58 -15.25 4.62
C HIS A 305 23.39 -14.52 3.98
N ALA A 306 22.65 -13.75 4.78
CA ALA A 306 21.42 -13.08 4.39
C ALA A 306 21.54 -11.55 4.51
N ILE A 307 21.26 -10.84 3.41
CA ILE A 307 21.14 -9.38 3.39
C ILE A 307 19.66 -9.01 3.47
N LEU A 308 19.27 -8.32 4.53
CA LEU A 308 17.90 -7.89 4.80
C LEU A 308 17.72 -6.47 4.27
N LEU A 309 17.33 -6.36 3.00
CA LEU A 309 17.19 -5.08 2.29
C LEU A 309 15.92 -4.32 2.72
N VAL A 310 16.10 -3.10 3.23
CA VAL A 310 15.03 -2.15 3.55
C VAL A 310 15.20 -0.90 2.71
N THR A 311 14.21 -0.56 1.89
CA THR A 311 14.21 0.70 1.14
C THR A 311 13.33 1.72 1.85
N ALA A 312 13.91 2.85 2.25
CA ALA A 312 13.24 3.89 3.01
C ALA A 312 13.00 5.13 2.14
N TYR A 313 11.76 5.61 2.11
CA TYR A 313 11.36 6.85 1.44
C TYR A 313 10.25 7.52 2.26
N SER A 314 10.47 8.74 2.71
CA SER A 314 9.48 9.55 3.42
C SER A 314 8.84 8.78 4.59
N LYS A 315 9.66 8.08 5.38
CA LYS A 315 9.21 7.25 6.51
C LYS A 315 9.52 7.94 7.83
N GLY A 316 8.55 7.94 8.74
CA GLY A 316 8.73 8.36 10.13
C GLY A 316 9.46 7.34 10.98
N GLU A 317 9.91 7.77 12.15
CA GLU A 317 10.70 6.97 13.09
C GLU A 317 9.99 5.69 13.51
N LEU A 318 8.72 5.78 13.91
CA LEU A 318 7.93 4.63 14.33
C LEU A 318 7.81 3.55 13.24
N GLY A 319 7.66 3.96 11.97
CA GLY A 319 7.53 3.05 10.84
C GLY A 319 8.83 2.32 10.50
N ILE A 320 9.96 3.04 10.53
CA ILE A 320 11.29 2.45 10.31
C ILE A 320 11.62 1.53 11.47
N ARG A 321 11.41 1.99 12.70
CA ARG A 321 11.72 1.26 13.93
C ARG A 321 10.96 -0.06 14.00
N THR A 322 9.62 -0.04 13.83
CA THR A 322 8.81 -1.28 13.77
C THR A 322 9.33 -2.29 12.76
N THR A 323 9.77 -1.81 11.58
CA THR A 323 10.31 -2.69 10.52
C THR A 323 11.66 -3.29 10.94
N LEU A 324 12.57 -2.47 11.45
CA LEU A 324 13.91 -2.92 11.84
C LEU A 324 13.88 -3.81 13.08
N ASP A 325 13.03 -3.50 14.05
CA ASP A 325 12.75 -4.31 15.24
C ASP A 325 12.29 -5.72 14.84
N SER A 326 11.35 -5.82 13.90
CA SER A 326 10.87 -7.10 13.37
C SER A 326 11.98 -7.89 12.66
N ILE A 327 12.85 -7.22 11.92
CA ILE A 327 13.96 -7.85 11.18
C ILE A 327 15.05 -8.32 12.16
N ALA A 328 15.37 -7.51 13.15
CA ALA A 328 16.43 -7.79 14.11
C ALA A 328 16.06 -8.94 15.06
N THR A 329 14.76 -9.07 15.40
CA THR A 329 14.22 -10.15 16.26
C THR A 329 13.84 -11.43 15.53
N THR A 330 14.14 -11.55 14.23
CA THR A 330 13.98 -12.81 13.47
C THR A 330 14.79 -13.96 14.07
N ASP A 331 14.27 -15.17 13.92
CA ASP A 331 14.94 -16.41 14.37
C ASP A 331 16.21 -16.77 13.58
N TYR A 332 16.54 -15.99 12.53
CA TYR A 332 17.77 -16.19 11.76
C TYR A 332 18.99 -15.74 12.59
N PRO A 333 20.07 -16.55 12.64
CA PRO A 333 21.30 -16.22 13.36
C PRO A 333 21.87 -14.84 13.00
N ASN A 334 22.17 -14.04 14.02
CA ASN A 334 22.73 -12.68 13.81
C ASN A 334 24.14 -12.69 13.23
N SER A 335 24.86 -13.80 13.36
CA SER A 335 26.17 -13.98 12.73
C SER A 335 26.10 -14.04 11.21
N HIS A 336 24.93 -14.37 10.64
CA HIS A 336 24.74 -14.56 9.21
C HIS A 336 23.73 -13.60 8.61
N LYS A 337 23.37 -12.53 9.33
CA LYS A 337 22.38 -11.55 8.88
C LYS A 337 22.89 -10.15 9.01
N THR A 338 22.73 -9.37 7.94
CA THR A 338 23.07 -7.95 7.91
C THR A 338 21.90 -7.16 7.39
N ILE A 339 21.55 -6.07 8.08
CA ILE A 339 20.50 -5.17 7.65
C ILE A 339 21.10 -4.16 6.68
N LEU A 340 20.53 -4.05 5.48
CA LEU A 340 20.92 -3.02 4.53
C LEU A 340 19.76 -2.03 4.34
N VAL A 341 19.92 -0.80 4.81
CA VAL A 341 18.93 0.25 4.65
C VAL A 341 19.36 1.23 3.56
N ILE A 342 18.55 1.40 2.53
CA ILE A 342 18.81 2.39 1.47
C ILE A 342 17.77 3.52 1.55
N CYS A 343 18.23 4.71 1.92
CA CYS A 343 17.40 5.92 1.97
C CYS A 343 17.35 6.59 0.58
N ASP A 344 16.16 6.66 -0.01
CA ASP A 344 15.93 7.20 -1.36
C ASP A 344 15.77 8.72 -1.34
N GLY A 345 16.89 9.42 -1.14
CA GLY A 345 16.97 10.87 -1.09
C GLY A 345 16.93 11.42 0.33
N ILE A 346 17.29 12.70 0.47
CA ILE A 346 17.17 13.46 1.72
C ILE A 346 15.74 14.01 1.78
N ILE A 347 14.81 13.15 2.22
CA ILE A 347 13.37 13.43 2.20
C ILE A 347 12.81 13.48 3.62
N LYS A 348 12.04 14.54 3.90
CA LYS A 348 11.26 14.71 5.12
C LYS A 348 9.82 14.24 4.91
N GLY A 349 9.31 13.40 5.82
CA GLY A 349 7.92 12.96 5.81
C GLY A 349 6.95 14.09 6.20
N GLU A 350 5.70 14.00 5.72
CA GLU A 350 4.66 14.95 6.13
C GLU A 350 4.36 14.79 7.62
N GLY A 351 4.48 15.88 8.39
CA GLY A 351 4.29 15.86 9.84
C GLY A 351 5.49 15.36 10.67
N GLU A 352 6.55 14.86 10.04
CA GLU A 352 7.74 14.35 10.74
C GLU A 352 8.72 15.50 11.05
N PRO A 353 9.44 15.49 12.18
CA PRO A 353 10.40 16.55 12.52
C PRO A 353 11.73 16.43 11.76
N ARG A 354 12.19 15.20 11.49
CA ARG A 354 13.51 14.86 10.94
C ARG A 354 13.43 14.28 9.53
N THR A 355 14.54 14.29 8.78
CA THR A 355 14.58 13.62 7.47
C THR A 355 14.70 12.10 7.64
N THR A 356 14.28 11.34 6.63
CA THR A 356 14.34 9.87 6.66
C THR A 356 15.76 9.35 6.93
N PRO A 357 16.82 9.89 6.28
CA PRO A 357 18.20 9.53 6.62
C PRO A 357 18.57 9.81 8.08
N ASP A 358 18.23 10.99 8.61
CA ASP A 358 18.58 11.37 10.00
C ASP A 358 17.92 10.44 11.02
N VAL A 359 16.69 10.01 10.73
CA VAL A 359 15.98 9.01 11.54
C VAL A 359 16.72 7.68 11.53
N VAL A 360 17.12 7.18 10.35
CA VAL A 360 17.84 5.89 10.23
C VAL A 360 19.19 5.97 10.94
N LEU A 361 19.95 7.05 10.75
CA LEU A 361 21.23 7.26 11.43
C LEU A 361 21.06 7.36 12.96
N GLY A 362 19.99 7.99 13.45
CA GLY A 362 19.68 8.02 14.88
C GLY A 362 19.31 6.65 15.48
N ILE A 363 18.92 5.68 14.65
CA ILE A 363 18.62 4.29 15.06
C ILE A 363 19.86 3.40 14.98
N MET A 364 20.96 3.87 14.39
CA MET A 364 22.24 3.17 14.36
C MET A 364 23.11 3.59 15.55
N LYS A 365 24.04 2.71 15.93
CA LYS A 365 25.10 2.98 16.92
C LYS A 365 26.42 2.36 16.48
N ASP A 366 27.48 2.70 17.21
CA ASP A 366 28.82 2.13 17.02
C ASP A 366 29.28 2.21 15.55
N PHE A 367 29.21 3.43 14.99
CA PHE A 367 29.61 3.68 13.61
C PHE A 367 31.10 3.42 13.40
N VAL A 368 31.45 2.83 12.25
CA VAL A 368 32.85 2.58 11.86
C VAL A 368 33.58 3.90 11.59
N THR A 369 32.92 4.82 10.89
CA THR A 369 33.38 6.18 10.61
C THR A 369 32.40 7.15 11.22
N SER A 370 32.88 8.26 11.78
CA SER A 370 31.99 9.29 12.32
C SER A 370 31.03 9.80 11.25
N VAL A 371 29.77 10.08 11.62
CA VAL A 371 28.69 10.40 10.68
C VAL A 371 29.01 11.64 9.81
N GLU A 372 29.79 12.57 10.36
CA GLU A 372 30.17 13.83 9.72
C GLU A 372 31.32 13.65 8.71
N GLU A 373 32.21 12.70 8.95
CA GLU A 373 33.40 12.46 8.12
C GLU A 373 33.15 11.50 6.97
N VAL A 374 31.94 10.91 6.87
CA VAL A 374 31.62 9.96 5.79
C VAL A 374 31.68 10.62 4.41
N PRO A 375 32.57 10.16 3.52
CA PRO A 375 32.72 10.70 2.17
C PRO A 375 31.50 10.38 1.29
N ALA A 376 31.26 11.24 0.30
CA ALA A 376 30.16 11.10 -0.64
C ALA A 376 30.68 10.63 -2.00
N PHE A 377 30.10 9.56 -2.55
CA PHE A 377 30.57 8.95 -3.79
C PHE A 377 29.52 9.06 -4.89
N SER A 378 29.98 9.35 -6.10
CA SER A 378 29.10 9.43 -7.25
C SER A 378 28.71 8.04 -7.78
N TYR A 379 27.51 7.94 -8.35
CA TYR A 379 27.07 6.77 -9.08
C TYR A 379 26.09 7.13 -10.20
N VAL A 380 25.90 6.17 -11.11
CA VAL A 380 25.00 6.31 -12.26
C VAL A 380 23.62 5.77 -11.88
N ALA A 381 22.64 6.66 -11.76
CA ALA A 381 21.26 6.34 -11.44
C ALA A 381 20.44 5.91 -12.67
N VAL A 382 19.34 5.21 -12.43
CA VAL A 382 18.42 4.73 -13.49
C VAL A 382 17.39 5.80 -13.86
N GLU A 383 17.89 6.98 -14.22
CA GLU A 383 17.10 8.12 -14.68
C GLU A 383 17.68 8.70 -15.98
N LYS A 384 16.91 9.58 -16.64
CA LYS A 384 17.32 10.23 -17.89
C LYS A 384 17.88 11.64 -17.66
N GLY A 385 18.73 12.09 -18.57
CA GLY A 385 19.28 13.45 -18.56
C GLY A 385 20.23 13.72 -17.39
N SER A 386 20.18 14.93 -16.84
CA SER A 386 21.02 15.38 -15.71
C SER A 386 20.81 14.53 -14.45
N LYS A 387 19.60 14.00 -14.24
CA LYS A 387 19.27 13.15 -13.09
C LYS A 387 19.96 11.78 -13.09
N ARG A 388 20.62 11.40 -14.18
CA ARG A 388 21.38 10.15 -14.27
C ARG A 388 22.64 10.18 -13.39
N TYR A 389 23.15 11.36 -13.05
CA TYR A 389 24.25 11.53 -12.10
C TYR A 389 23.67 11.75 -10.70
N ASN A 390 24.12 10.95 -9.73
CA ASN A 390 23.69 11.05 -8.34
C ASN A 390 24.86 10.74 -7.40
N ILE A 391 24.72 11.09 -6.13
CA ILE A 391 25.74 10.89 -5.09
C ILE A 391 25.10 10.15 -3.91
N ALA A 392 25.85 9.22 -3.31
CA ALA A 392 25.45 8.49 -2.11
C ALA A 392 26.57 8.42 -1.08
N LYS A 393 26.18 8.36 0.20
CA LYS A 393 27.05 8.12 1.35
C LYS A 393 26.76 6.74 1.93
N VAL A 394 27.79 6.05 2.43
CA VAL A 394 27.69 4.72 3.01
C VAL A 394 28.10 4.79 4.48
N TYR A 395 27.20 4.34 5.35
CA TYR A 395 27.40 4.30 6.80
C TYR A 395 27.35 2.84 7.25
N ALA A 396 28.33 2.42 8.06
CA ALA A 396 28.37 1.08 8.64
C ALA A 396 28.37 1.19 10.17
N GLY A 397 27.63 0.29 10.83
CA GLY A 397 27.51 0.25 12.29
C GLY A 397 26.59 -0.88 12.74
N PHE A 398 25.92 -0.70 13.87
CA PHE A 398 25.03 -1.68 14.46
C PHE A 398 23.65 -1.13 14.73
N TYR A 399 22.66 -2.00 14.73
CA TYR A 399 21.28 -1.63 15.08
C TYR A 399 21.16 -1.27 16.57
N ASN A 400 20.45 -0.18 16.88
CA ASN A 400 20.19 0.28 18.25
C ASN A 400 18.71 0.16 18.62
N TYR A 401 18.40 -0.71 19.58
CA TYR A 401 17.04 -0.90 20.10
C TYR A 401 16.53 0.28 20.95
N ASN A 402 17.39 1.23 21.38
CA ASN A 402 17.08 2.28 22.37
C ASN A 402 16.70 1.74 23.76
N ALA A 403 16.80 2.60 24.78
CA ALA A 403 16.44 2.25 26.16
C ALA A 403 14.93 1.99 26.34
N ASP A 404 14.09 2.72 25.59
CA ASP A 404 12.62 2.66 25.68
C ASP A 404 12.01 1.57 24.77
N SER A 405 12.79 0.59 24.33
CA SER A 405 12.30 -0.48 23.45
C SER A 405 11.24 -1.33 24.14
N THR A 406 10.18 -1.69 23.41
CA THR A 406 9.20 -2.70 23.85
C THR A 406 9.72 -4.13 23.76
N ILE A 407 10.91 -4.33 23.17
CA ILE A 407 11.52 -5.65 23.00
C ILE A 407 12.27 -6.05 24.27
N ASN A 408 11.96 -7.26 24.76
CA ASN A 408 12.66 -7.86 25.90
C ASN A 408 14.18 -7.83 25.72
N THR A 409 14.91 -7.43 26.76
CA THR A 409 16.38 -7.27 26.75
C THR A 409 17.11 -8.55 26.31
N ASN A 410 16.57 -9.73 26.66
CA ASN A 410 17.14 -11.02 26.27
C ASN A 410 17.10 -11.28 24.75
N LYS A 411 16.21 -10.61 24.01
CA LYS A 411 16.09 -10.70 22.55
C LYS A 411 16.84 -9.59 21.82
N GLN A 412 17.37 -8.59 22.53
CA GLN A 412 18.11 -7.47 21.95
C GLN A 412 19.54 -7.91 21.61
N LEU A 413 19.67 -8.64 20.51
CA LEU A 413 20.94 -9.13 20.03
C LEU A 413 21.59 -8.13 19.07
N ARG A 414 22.92 -8.09 19.06
CA ARG A 414 23.70 -7.19 18.20
C ARG A 414 23.55 -7.64 16.74
N VAL A 415 23.03 -6.75 15.87
CA VAL A 415 22.84 -7.01 14.44
C VAL A 415 23.61 -5.96 13.64
N PRO A 416 24.50 -6.35 12.70
CA PRO A 416 25.21 -5.42 11.85
C PRO A 416 24.25 -4.73 10.87
N MET A 417 24.50 -3.44 10.64
CA MET A 417 23.65 -2.59 9.81
C MET A 417 24.49 -1.67 8.93
N VAL A 418 24.20 -1.69 7.63
CA VAL A 418 24.76 -0.77 6.64
C VAL A 418 23.64 0.14 6.13
N CYS A 419 23.87 1.44 6.12
CA CYS A 419 22.95 2.43 5.59
C CYS A 419 23.56 3.16 4.38
N ILE A 420 22.87 3.14 3.26
CA ILE A 420 23.21 3.92 2.06
C ILE A 420 22.24 5.08 1.95
N VAL A 421 22.74 6.31 1.98
CA VAL A 421 21.94 7.53 1.87
C VAL A 421 22.21 8.20 0.53
N LYS A 422 21.17 8.35 -0.30
CA LYS A 422 21.30 9.14 -1.55
C LYS A 422 21.18 10.63 -1.22
N CYS A 423 22.21 11.40 -1.54
CA CYS A 423 22.33 12.81 -1.14
C CYS A 423 22.12 13.82 -2.28
N SER A 424 22.13 13.38 -3.55
CA SER A 424 22.26 14.22 -4.75
C SER A 424 23.51 15.07 -4.82
N THR A 425 23.67 15.69 -6.00
CA THR A 425 24.69 16.68 -6.27
C THR A 425 24.44 17.97 -5.49
N PRO A 426 25.49 18.76 -5.21
CA PRO A 426 25.34 20.07 -4.59
C PRO A 426 24.37 21.00 -5.33
N GLU A 427 24.32 20.90 -6.66
CA GLU A 427 23.40 21.66 -7.52
C GLU A 427 21.92 21.31 -7.27
N GLU A 428 21.63 20.05 -6.94
CA GLU A 428 20.27 19.57 -6.69
C GLU A 428 19.82 19.75 -5.23
N SER A 429 20.71 20.21 -4.34
CA SER A 429 20.45 20.30 -2.89
C SER A 429 19.25 21.19 -2.52
N THR A 430 18.93 22.19 -3.36
CA THR A 430 17.82 23.13 -3.16
C THR A 430 16.48 22.61 -3.67
N HIS A 431 16.47 21.49 -4.41
CA HIS A 431 15.23 20.94 -4.93
C HIS A 431 14.38 20.33 -3.81
N ARG A 432 13.06 20.21 -4.07
CA ARG A 432 12.11 19.61 -3.10
C ARG A 432 12.43 18.17 -2.70
N LYS A 433 13.16 17.42 -3.54
CA LYS A 433 13.41 15.98 -3.37
C LYS A 433 14.85 15.61 -3.79
N PRO A 434 15.87 16.10 -3.05
CA PRO A 434 17.27 15.87 -3.39
C PRO A 434 17.60 14.37 -3.27
N GLY A 435 18.30 13.84 -4.28
CA GLY A 435 18.85 12.47 -4.28
C GLY A 435 17.85 11.35 -4.59
N ASN A 436 16.56 11.66 -4.64
CA ASN A 436 15.52 10.70 -4.93
C ASN A 436 15.54 10.28 -6.42
N ARG A 437 15.61 8.96 -6.65
CA ARG A 437 15.57 8.32 -7.98
C ARG A 437 14.64 7.11 -8.03
N GLY A 438 13.79 6.96 -7.01
CA GLY A 438 12.83 5.88 -6.90
C GLY A 438 13.42 4.57 -6.37
N LYS A 439 12.51 3.71 -5.91
CA LYS A 439 12.83 2.39 -5.32
C LYS A 439 13.61 1.48 -6.25
N ARG A 440 13.35 1.55 -7.56
CA ARG A 440 14.07 0.76 -8.58
C ARG A 440 15.55 1.09 -8.58
N ASP A 441 15.90 2.37 -8.52
CA ASP A 441 17.28 2.81 -8.45
C ASP A 441 17.97 2.32 -7.17
N SER A 442 17.28 2.38 -6.02
CA SER A 442 17.80 1.84 -4.75
C SER A 442 18.11 0.34 -4.85
N GLN A 443 17.21 -0.45 -5.43
CA GLN A 443 17.44 -1.88 -5.63
C GLN A 443 18.61 -2.15 -6.60
N ILE A 444 18.77 -1.34 -7.63
CA ILE A 444 19.84 -1.50 -8.61
C ILE A 444 21.21 -1.18 -8.01
N ILE A 445 21.32 -0.28 -7.03
CA ILE A 445 22.59 -0.08 -6.29
C ILE A 445 23.06 -1.41 -5.70
N LEU A 446 22.21 -2.13 -4.98
CA LEU A 446 22.54 -3.44 -4.40
C LEU A 446 22.79 -4.50 -5.47
N MET A 447 21.86 -4.65 -6.44
CA MET A 447 21.98 -5.70 -7.46
C MET A 447 23.23 -5.51 -8.32
N SER A 448 23.58 -4.26 -8.65
CA SER A 448 24.79 -3.93 -9.40
C SER A 448 26.06 -4.07 -8.56
N PHE A 449 25.99 -3.90 -7.25
CA PHE A 449 27.10 -4.23 -6.35
C PHE A 449 27.34 -5.74 -6.33
N LEU A 450 26.30 -6.52 -6.02
CA LEU A 450 26.38 -7.99 -5.94
C LEU A 450 26.85 -8.61 -7.26
N GLN A 451 26.34 -8.15 -8.41
CA GLN A 451 26.81 -8.60 -9.71
C GLN A 451 28.33 -8.40 -9.85
N LYS A 452 28.85 -7.21 -9.51
CA LYS A 452 30.28 -6.93 -9.70
C LYS A 452 31.15 -7.77 -8.78
N VAL A 453 30.74 -7.95 -7.52
CA VAL A 453 31.46 -8.78 -6.56
C VAL A 453 31.44 -10.26 -6.97
N MET A 454 30.29 -10.79 -7.39
CA MET A 454 30.13 -12.19 -7.77
C MET A 454 30.91 -12.59 -9.03
N PHE A 455 31.10 -11.65 -9.96
CA PHE A 455 31.85 -11.89 -11.21
C PHE A 455 33.28 -11.34 -11.18
N ASP A 456 33.77 -10.89 -10.02
CA ASP A 456 35.11 -10.30 -9.85
C ASP A 456 35.41 -9.20 -10.88
N GLU A 457 34.40 -8.37 -11.15
CA GLU A 457 34.48 -7.27 -12.09
C GLU A 457 34.97 -5.99 -11.40
N ARG A 458 35.49 -5.04 -12.19
CA ARG A 458 35.89 -3.72 -11.68
C ARG A 458 34.71 -3.03 -10.97
N ILE A 459 34.95 -2.66 -9.72
CA ILE A 459 34.04 -1.91 -8.86
C ILE A 459 34.37 -0.40 -8.88
N THR A 460 33.36 0.43 -8.60
CA THR A 460 33.50 1.88 -8.42
C THR A 460 33.75 2.20 -6.95
N GLU A 461 34.19 3.42 -6.62
CA GLU A 461 34.44 3.85 -5.24
C GLU A 461 33.23 3.62 -4.32
N LEU A 462 32.01 4.00 -4.74
CA LEU A 462 30.79 3.72 -3.96
C LEU A 462 30.64 2.23 -3.65
N LYS A 463 30.93 1.35 -4.62
CA LYS A 463 30.80 -0.10 -4.44
C LYS A 463 31.90 -0.66 -3.55
N PHE A 464 33.09 -0.07 -3.59
CA PHE A 464 34.18 -0.40 -2.69
C PHE A 464 33.84 -0.03 -1.25
N GLU A 465 33.22 1.12 -1.00
CA GLU A 465 32.74 1.45 0.35
C GLU A 465 31.59 0.57 0.82
N ILE A 466 30.68 0.18 -0.09
CA ILE A 466 29.67 -0.84 0.24
C ILE A 466 30.34 -2.17 0.59
N PHE A 467 31.41 -2.56 -0.11
CA PHE A 467 32.19 -3.76 0.19
C PHE A 467 32.86 -3.69 1.56
N ASN A 468 33.49 -2.57 1.91
CA ASN A 468 34.14 -2.38 3.22
C ASN A 468 33.14 -2.27 4.38
N GLY A 469 31.90 -1.84 4.09
CA GLY A 469 30.84 -1.76 5.09
C GLY A 469 30.22 -3.11 5.43
N PHE A 470 30.33 -4.10 4.54
CA PHE A 470 29.95 -5.50 4.79
C PHE A 470 31.11 -6.25 5.43
#